data_AF-A0A2M8R1V9-F1
#
_entry.id   AF-A0A2M8R1V9-F1
#
_cell.length_a   1.000
_cell.length_b   1.000
_cell.length_c   1.000
_cell.angle_alpha   90.00
_cell.angle_beta   90.00
_cell.angle_gamma   90.00
#
_symmetry.space_group_name_H-M   'P 1'
#
loop_
_entity.id
_entity.type
_entity.pdbx_description
1 polymer ?
#
loop_
_entity_poly.entity_id
_entity_poly.type
_entity_poly.pdbx_seq_one_letter_code
_entity_poly.pdbx_strand_id
1 'polypeptide(L)'
;MVSGLNITGSVYIKADNVTLENCKITSGGWAGVTIDSGVTGAVVQNCTIDGTGRAPDGTGNQGIMGSGTFIGNNIFNVENGIVPGSNSVIQGNYIHDLQAGGSPHYDGIQIDGGLSNIQISGNSIINQWGWTSAVMIDNDFGPVSNVTVTNNLLTGGAYTVYADSNLGTASITGVSFTNNHIGGAQYGDALIRGNDSVFSGNYTDGATLASALNTSANSGTTTSPTPAPAPSAPVIASWSPDTGATGDGITDASQITLHGTAAAGSTVKVYDGSTQIGTATATTTGGWDYITKVLTDAKHTLTATATSSSGQTSAASAAVAVTVDTKAPAAPTIASDTVNTANQVVMSGA
;
A
#
# COMPACT_ATOMS: atom_id res chain seq x y z
N MET A 1 -1.80 -10.35 -10.59
CA MET A 1 -1.83 -8.87 -10.61
C MET A 1 -2.51 -8.43 -11.89
N VAL A 2 -3.50 -7.56 -11.77
CA VAL A 2 -4.29 -6.98 -12.87
C VAL A 2 -4.20 -5.46 -12.70
N SER A 3 -3.69 -4.74 -13.70
CA SER A 3 -3.31 -3.33 -13.56
C SER A 3 -3.73 -2.48 -14.76
N GLY A 4 -4.04 -1.20 -14.54
CA GLY A 4 -4.18 -0.20 -15.62
C GLY A 4 -5.46 -0.29 -16.47
N LEU A 5 -6.45 -1.08 -16.03
CA LEU A 5 -7.69 -1.29 -16.80
C LEU A 5 -8.68 -0.14 -16.66
N ASN A 6 -9.40 0.16 -17.75
CA ASN A 6 -10.60 1.01 -17.75
C ASN A 6 -11.82 0.13 -18.01
N ILE A 7 -12.62 -0.10 -16.97
CA ILE A 7 -13.66 -1.13 -16.91
C ILE A 7 -15.03 -0.45 -16.86
N THR A 8 -15.92 -0.85 -17.76
CA THR A 8 -17.35 -0.52 -17.68
C THR A 8 -18.10 -1.78 -17.24
N GLY A 9 -18.61 -1.77 -16.01
CA GLY A 9 -19.22 -2.92 -15.34
C GLY A 9 -18.58 -3.23 -13.99
N SER A 10 -19.04 -4.32 -13.35
CA SER A 10 -18.54 -4.80 -12.06
C SER A 10 -17.33 -5.72 -12.21
N VAL A 11 -16.42 -5.68 -11.24
CA VAL A 11 -15.30 -6.63 -11.13
C VAL A 11 -15.62 -7.68 -10.06
N TYR A 12 -15.38 -8.96 -10.40
CA TYR A 12 -15.53 -10.07 -9.46
C TYR A 12 -14.19 -10.76 -9.25
N ILE A 13 -13.68 -10.73 -8.02
CA ILE A 13 -12.47 -11.42 -7.60
C ILE A 13 -12.88 -12.76 -6.97
N LYS A 14 -12.58 -13.85 -7.69
CA LYS A 14 -13.00 -15.22 -7.32
C LYS A 14 -11.85 -16.16 -6.99
N ALA A 15 -10.64 -15.62 -6.89
CA ALA A 15 -9.42 -16.38 -6.67
C ALA A 15 -8.55 -15.68 -5.63
N ASP A 16 -7.82 -16.49 -4.87
CA ASP A 16 -6.89 -15.99 -3.85
C ASP A 16 -5.75 -15.18 -4.46
N ASN A 17 -5.18 -14.27 -3.67
CA ASN A 17 -3.97 -13.51 -3.98
C ASN A 17 -4.08 -12.68 -5.26
N VAL A 18 -5.28 -12.19 -5.56
CA VAL A 18 -5.53 -11.29 -6.68
C VAL A 18 -5.33 -9.84 -6.24
N THR A 19 -4.37 -9.17 -6.87
CA THR A 19 -4.22 -7.71 -6.80
C THR A 19 -4.84 -7.06 -8.02
N LEU A 20 -5.81 -6.18 -7.80
CA LEU A 20 -6.38 -5.24 -8.75
C LEU A 20 -5.82 -3.85 -8.44
N GLU A 21 -5.19 -3.19 -9.41
CA GLU A 21 -4.53 -1.92 -9.15
C GLU A 21 -4.58 -0.92 -10.30
N ASN A 22 -4.50 0.37 -9.98
CA ASN A 22 -4.40 1.46 -10.97
C ASN A 22 -5.53 1.40 -12.02
N CYS A 23 -6.73 1.00 -11.63
CA CYS A 23 -7.87 0.83 -12.51
C CYS A 23 -8.84 1.99 -12.42
N LYS A 24 -9.62 2.18 -13.48
CA LYS A 24 -10.86 2.94 -13.47
C LYS A 24 -12.03 1.98 -13.66
N ILE A 25 -13.02 2.04 -12.78
CA ILE A 25 -14.20 1.21 -12.81
C ILE A 25 -15.40 2.13 -12.81
N THR A 26 -16.22 2.05 -13.85
CA THR A 26 -17.54 2.68 -13.88
C THR A 26 -18.57 1.56 -13.87
N SER A 27 -19.28 1.40 -12.76
CA SER A 27 -20.19 0.29 -12.54
C SER A 27 -21.59 0.81 -12.26
N GLY A 28 -22.59 0.28 -12.97
CA GLY A 28 -23.99 0.40 -12.59
C GLY A 28 -24.56 -0.90 -12.01
N GLY A 29 -23.68 -1.83 -11.58
CA GLY A 29 -24.07 -3.10 -10.99
C GLY A 29 -24.42 -2.98 -9.50
N TRP A 30 -24.44 -4.12 -8.79
CA TRP A 30 -24.55 -4.13 -7.32
C TRP A 30 -23.32 -3.54 -6.63
N ALA A 31 -22.13 -3.79 -7.18
CA ALA A 31 -20.90 -3.20 -6.66
C ALA A 31 -19.92 -2.82 -7.78
N GLY A 32 -18.99 -1.92 -7.49
CA GLY A 32 -17.80 -1.68 -8.31
C GLY A 32 -16.88 -2.90 -8.32
N VAL A 33 -16.52 -3.38 -7.12
CA VAL A 33 -15.71 -4.60 -6.93
C VAL A 33 -16.40 -5.51 -5.91
N THR A 34 -16.50 -6.80 -6.25
CA THR A 34 -16.96 -7.86 -5.34
C THR A 34 -15.87 -8.91 -5.18
N ILE A 35 -15.55 -9.25 -3.94
CA ILE A 35 -14.66 -10.35 -3.59
C ILE A 35 -15.52 -11.49 -3.05
N ASP A 36 -15.46 -12.64 -3.73
CA ASP A 36 -16.29 -13.79 -3.39
C ASP A 36 -15.95 -14.31 -1.99
N SER A 37 -16.95 -14.86 -1.30
CA SER A 37 -16.76 -15.47 0.02
C SER A 37 -15.70 -16.59 -0.04
N GLY A 38 -14.80 -16.61 0.94
CA GLY A 38 -13.71 -17.57 1.03
C GLY A 38 -12.45 -17.18 0.28
N VAL A 39 -12.46 -16.12 -0.53
CA VAL A 39 -11.26 -15.57 -1.16
C VAL A 39 -10.37 -14.90 -0.10
N THR A 40 -9.07 -15.16 -0.20
CA THR A 40 -8.02 -14.63 0.68
C THR A 40 -6.94 -13.88 -0.10
N GLY A 41 -6.29 -12.90 0.54
CA GLY A 41 -5.20 -12.15 -0.10
C GLY A 41 -5.63 -11.24 -1.26
N ALA A 42 -6.93 -10.94 -1.39
CA ALA A 42 -7.39 -9.96 -2.36
C ALA A 42 -6.92 -8.55 -2.00
N VAL A 43 -6.38 -7.83 -2.99
CA VAL A 43 -5.93 -6.45 -2.84
C VAL A 43 -6.61 -5.59 -3.92
N VAL A 44 -7.22 -4.48 -3.53
CA VAL A 44 -7.74 -3.46 -4.44
C VAL A 44 -7.07 -2.15 -4.09
N GLN A 45 -6.23 -1.63 -4.98
CA GLN A 45 -5.43 -0.44 -4.68
C GLN A 45 -5.40 0.59 -5.79
N ASN A 46 -5.35 1.88 -5.43
CA ASN A 46 -5.21 2.99 -6.37
C ASN A 46 -6.25 2.96 -7.50
N CYS A 47 -7.44 2.44 -7.24
CA CYS A 47 -8.52 2.37 -8.23
C CYS A 47 -9.46 3.57 -8.08
N THR A 48 -9.96 4.08 -9.20
CA THR A 48 -11.09 5.00 -9.24
C THR A 48 -12.36 4.19 -9.46
N ILE A 49 -13.32 4.24 -8.54
CA ILE A 49 -14.57 3.48 -8.58
C ILE A 49 -15.74 4.47 -8.59
N ASP A 50 -16.48 4.48 -9.69
CA ASP A 50 -17.64 5.32 -9.96
C ASP A 50 -18.89 4.42 -10.06
N GLY A 51 -19.75 4.46 -9.04
CA GLY A 51 -20.90 3.56 -8.88
C GLY A 51 -22.16 3.96 -9.66
N THR A 52 -22.15 5.09 -10.38
CA THR A 52 -23.29 5.65 -11.14
C THR A 52 -24.62 5.83 -10.37
N GLY A 53 -24.65 5.56 -9.06
CA GLY A 53 -25.73 5.86 -8.13
C GLY A 53 -26.90 4.86 -8.03
N ARG A 54 -26.99 3.79 -8.85
CA ARG A 54 -28.11 2.81 -8.70
C ARG A 54 -27.82 1.46 -9.36
N ALA A 55 -28.04 0.37 -8.62
CA ALA A 55 -28.03 -0.98 -9.18
C ALA A 55 -29.33 -1.24 -10.00
N PRO A 56 -29.35 -2.24 -10.91
CA PRO A 56 -30.49 -2.46 -11.81
C PRO A 56 -31.78 -2.87 -11.10
N ASP A 57 -31.67 -3.48 -9.91
CA ASP A 57 -32.79 -3.87 -9.05
C ASP A 57 -33.33 -2.70 -8.20
N GLY A 58 -32.70 -1.53 -8.30
CA GLY A 58 -33.08 -0.31 -7.60
C GLY A 58 -32.53 -0.19 -6.18
N THR A 59 -31.70 -1.13 -5.75
CA THR A 59 -30.86 -0.99 -4.57
C THR A 59 -29.66 -0.10 -4.88
N GLY A 60 -28.96 0.37 -3.86
CA GLY A 60 -27.78 1.20 -4.08
C GLY A 60 -26.52 0.38 -4.37
N ASN A 61 -25.57 1.03 -5.04
CA ASN A 61 -24.34 0.41 -5.51
C ASN A 61 -23.26 0.47 -4.42
N GLN A 62 -22.54 -0.62 -4.17
CA GLN A 62 -21.43 -0.66 -3.22
C GLN A 62 -20.09 -0.36 -3.93
N GLY A 63 -19.20 0.43 -3.36
CA GLY A 63 -17.88 0.64 -3.97
C GLY A 63 -17.05 -0.65 -4.02
N ILE A 64 -16.72 -1.19 -2.85
CA ILE A 64 -16.01 -2.46 -2.69
C ILE A 64 -16.74 -3.32 -1.66
N MET A 65 -16.94 -4.61 -1.97
CA MET A 65 -17.59 -5.56 -1.08
C MET A 65 -16.75 -6.84 -0.91
N GLY A 66 -16.62 -7.32 0.32
CA GLY A 66 -15.95 -8.58 0.68
C GLY A 66 -14.64 -8.40 1.48
N SER A 67 -13.93 -9.49 1.76
CA SER A 67 -12.70 -9.48 2.56
C SER A 67 -11.46 -9.13 1.73
N GLY A 68 -10.63 -8.21 2.20
CA GLY A 68 -9.36 -7.90 1.52
C GLY A 68 -8.62 -6.67 2.03
N THR A 69 -7.59 -6.27 1.29
CA THR A 69 -6.79 -5.07 1.56
C THR A 69 -7.13 -3.99 0.53
N PHE A 70 -7.67 -2.87 0.99
CA PHE A 70 -8.18 -1.78 0.16
C PHE A 70 -7.39 -0.51 0.42
N ILE A 71 -6.54 -0.09 -0.53
CA ILE A 71 -5.55 0.97 -0.31
C ILE A 71 -5.68 2.08 -1.34
N GLY A 72 -5.80 3.33 -0.90
CA GLY A 72 -5.65 4.48 -1.81
C GLY A 72 -6.70 4.57 -2.91
N ASN A 73 -7.85 3.93 -2.75
CA ASN A 73 -8.92 3.97 -3.76
C ASN A 73 -9.70 5.28 -3.66
N ASN A 74 -10.17 5.77 -4.80
CA ASN A 74 -11.09 6.89 -4.90
C ASN A 74 -12.48 6.36 -5.25
N ILE A 75 -13.44 6.45 -4.33
CA ILE A 75 -14.75 5.80 -4.41
C ILE A 75 -15.85 6.86 -4.29
N PHE A 76 -16.72 6.94 -5.29
CA PHE A 76 -17.78 7.94 -5.34
C PHE A 76 -18.98 7.52 -6.18
N ASN A 77 -20.10 8.25 -6.07
CA ASN A 77 -21.38 7.91 -6.69
C ASN A 77 -21.88 6.49 -6.34
N VAL A 78 -21.63 6.06 -5.10
CA VAL A 78 -22.03 4.76 -4.54
C VAL A 78 -22.97 5.00 -3.35
N GLU A 79 -23.78 4.01 -3.01
CA GLU A 79 -24.57 3.98 -1.77
C GLU A 79 -23.64 3.88 -0.57
N ASN A 80 -22.93 2.74 -0.41
CA ASN A 80 -21.86 2.63 0.56
C ASN A 80 -20.49 2.59 -0.12
N GLY A 81 -19.51 3.19 0.55
CA GLY A 81 -18.12 3.19 0.06
C GLY A 81 -17.52 1.79 0.08
N ILE A 82 -17.38 1.20 1.27
CA ILE A 82 -16.80 -0.13 1.46
C ILE A 82 -17.64 -0.94 2.45
N VAL A 83 -18.02 -2.15 2.04
CA VAL A 83 -18.68 -3.16 2.86
C VAL A 83 -17.69 -4.33 3.06
N PRO A 84 -16.78 -4.26 4.03
CA PRO A 84 -15.71 -5.24 4.18
C PRO A 84 -16.22 -6.56 4.75
N GLY A 85 -15.43 -7.62 4.56
CA GLY A 85 -15.51 -8.84 5.36
C GLY A 85 -14.46 -8.85 6.48
N SER A 86 -14.40 -9.95 7.24
CA SER A 86 -13.39 -10.15 8.29
C SER A 86 -11.96 -10.07 7.74
N ASN A 87 -11.01 -9.70 8.61
CA ASN A 87 -9.57 -9.58 8.30
C ASN A 87 -9.23 -8.52 7.25
N SER A 88 -10.10 -7.53 7.06
CA SER A 88 -9.89 -6.48 6.05
C SER A 88 -9.00 -5.35 6.56
N VAL A 89 -8.19 -4.80 5.65
CA VAL A 89 -7.37 -3.60 5.89
C VAL A 89 -7.83 -2.51 4.94
N ILE A 90 -8.29 -1.38 5.47
CA ILE A 90 -8.86 -0.25 4.71
C ILE A 90 -8.02 0.98 5.01
N GLN A 91 -7.18 1.36 4.06
CA GLN A 91 -6.16 2.38 4.29
C GLN A 91 -6.10 3.45 3.21
N GLY A 92 -6.10 4.74 3.62
CA GLY A 92 -5.81 5.83 2.70
C GLY A 92 -6.83 6.05 1.58
N ASN A 93 -8.02 5.47 1.68
CA ASN A 93 -9.06 5.61 0.66
C ASN A 93 -9.74 6.98 0.79
N TYR A 94 -10.18 7.51 -0.35
CA TYR A 94 -11.03 8.70 -0.42
C TYR A 94 -12.43 8.29 -0.84
N ILE A 95 -13.40 8.47 0.07
CA ILE A 95 -14.79 8.08 -0.12
C ILE A 95 -15.65 9.33 -0.02
N HIS A 96 -16.33 9.69 -1.10
CA HIS A 96 -17.04 10.96 -1.19
C HIS A 96 -18.21 10.89 -2.17
N ASP A 97 -19.03 11.94 -2.24
CA ASP A 97 -20.17 12.05 -3.16
C ASP A 97 -21.02 10.78 -3.19
N LEU A 98 -21.30 10.22 -2.01
CA LEU A 98 -22.17 9.04 -1.88
C LEU A 98 -23.55 9.39 -2.46
N GLN A 99 -24.09 8.53 -3.31
CA GLN A 99 -25.34 8.72 -4.03
C GLN A 99 -26.03 7.36 -4.22
N ALA A 100 -27.34 7.34 -4.00
CA ALA A 100 -28.19 6.18 -4.18
C ALA A 100 -29.62 6.65 -4.49
N GLY A 101 -30.33 5.92 -5.34
CA GLY A 101 -31.74 6.17 -5.59
C GLY A 101 -32.61 5.35 -4.64
N GLY A 102 -33.37 5.99 -3.73
CA GLY A 102 -34.35 5.27 -2.88
C GLY A 102 -34.41 5.78 -1.45
N SER A 103 -34.48 4.85 -0.48
CA SER A 103 -34.41 5.08 0.97
C SER A 103 -33.09 4.50 1.52
N PRO A 104 -31.93 5.12 1.22
CA PRO A 104 -30.66 4.41 1.24
C PRO A 104 -29.94 4.57 2.58
N HIS A 105 -29.20 3.53 2.96
CA HIS A 105 -28.14 3.61 3.97
C HIS A 105 -26.87 4.01 3.22
N TYR A 106 -26.36 5.23 3.42
CA TYR A 106 -25.17 5.75 2.72
C TYR A 106 -23.94 5.78 3.61
N ASP A 107 -23.45 4.64 4.06
CA ASP A 107 -22.31 4.59 4.95
C ASP A 107 -20.98 4.65 4.19
N GLY A 108 -20.03 5.42 4.70
CA GLY A 108 -18.69 5.45 4.10
C GLY A 108 -18.05 4.06 4.17
N ILE A 109 -18.03 3.48 5.37
CA ILE A 109 -17.69 2.09 5.63
C ILE A 109 -18.77 1.47 6.51
N GLN A 110 -19.32 0.33 6.07
CA GLN A 110 -20.43 -0.36 6.72
C GLN A 110 -20.00 -1.72 7.26
N ILE A 111 -20.12 -1.96 8.56
CA ILE A 111 -19.82 -3.23 9.23
C ILE A 111 -21.10 -3.74 9.91
N ASP A 112 -21.82 -4.62 9.21
CA ASP A 112 -23.14 -5.13 9.64
C ASP A 112 -23.03 -6.52 10.28
N GLY A 113 -22.43 -6.65 11.46
CA GLY A 113 -22.44 -7.92 12.21
C GLY A 113 -21.64 -9.11 11.64
N GLY A 114 -21.21 -10.01 12.52
CA GLY A 114 -20.56 -11.28 12.15
C GLY A 114 -19.11 -11.15 11.65
N LEU A 115 -18.50 -9.98 11.83
CA LEU A 115 -17.18 -9.65 11.29
C LEU A 115 -16.12 -9.45 12.38
N SER A 116 -14.87 -9.69 12.04
CA SER A 116 -13.76 -9.46 12.98
C SER A 116 -12.46 -9.02 12.32
N ASN A 117 -11.58 -8.41 13.12
CA ASN A 117 -10.21 -8.05 12.73
C ASN A 117 -10.17 -7.08 11.54
N ILE A 118 -10.89 -5.97 11.63
CA ILE A 118 -10.93 -4.96 10.57
C ILE A 118 -10.12 -3.73 10.99
N GLN A 119 -9.23 -3.26 10.12
CA GLN A 119 -8.38 -2.10 10.37
C GLN A 119 -8.73 -0.97 9.40
N ILE A 120 -9.09 0.19 9.91
CA ILE A 120 -9.52 1.37 9.14
C ILE A 120 -8.59 2.53 9.51
N SER A 121 -7.70 2.94 8.60
CA SER A 121 -6.72 3.99 8.90
C SER A 121 -6.41 4.97 7.77
N GLY A 122 -6.20 6.25 8.10
CA GLY A 122 -5.75 7.25 7.14
C GLY A 122 -6.75 7.56 6.01
N ASN A 123 -8.00 7.12 6.11
CA ASN A 123 -9.01 7.36 5.10
C ASN A 123 -9.58 8.77 5.23
N SER A 124 -10.05 9.33 4.12
CA SER A 124 -10.85 10.55 4.07
C SER A 124 -12.26 10.21 3.60
N ILE A 125 -13.25 10.35 4.48
CA ILE A 125 -14.64 9.95 4.24
C ILE A 125 -15.54 11.15 4.44
N ILE A 126 -16.21 11.56 3.36
CA ILE A 126 -17.11 12.71 3.33
C ILE A 126 -18.53 12.22 3.07
N ASN A 127 -19.33 12.16 4.14
CA ASN A 127 -20.70 11.69 4.09
C ASN A 127 -21.69 12.84 4.31
N GLN A 128 -22.33 13.30 3.25
CA GLN A 128 -23.21 14.48 3.30
C GLN A 128 -24.68 14.17 3.67
N TRP A 129 -25.01 12.92 4.03
CA TRP A 129 -26.37 12.49 4.27
C TRP A 129 -26.70 12.36 5.77
N GLY A 130 -27.97 12.55 6.14
CA GLY A 130 -28.38 12.69 7.55
C GLY A 130 -28.83 11.41 8.27
N TRP A 131 -28.81 10.24 7.60
CA TRP A 131 -29.29 8.94 8.15
C TRP A 131 -28.19 7.87 8.17
N THR A 132 -26.93 8.29 8.24
CA THR A 132 -25.77 7.47 7.89
C THR A 132 -24.56 7.79 8.76
N SER A 133 -23.44 7.12 8.52
CA SER A 133 -22.17 7.40 9.18
C SER A 133 -20.99 7.37 8.23
N ALA A 134 -19.92 8.07 8.56
CA ALA A 134 -18.66 7.88 7.85
C ALA A 134 -18.10 6.47 8.14
N VAL A 135 -18.29 5.98 9.37
CA VAL A 135 -18.06 4.57 9.74
C VAL A 135 -19.23 4.09 10.61
N MET A 136 -19.93 3.05 10.14
CA MET A 136 -21.02 2.39 10.85
C MET A 136 -20.59 0.99 11.28
N ILE A 137 -20.87 0.64 12.53
CA ILE A 137 -20.64 -0.68 13.11
C ILE A 137 -21.89 -1.11 13.88
N ASP A 138 -22.54 -2.18 13.46
CA ASP A 138 -23.62 -2.83 14.20
C ASP A 138 -23.39 -4.34 14.34
N ASN A 139 -24.37 -5.01 14.94
CA ASN A 139 -24.36 -6.44 15.22
C ASN A 139 -25.60 -7.16 14.65
N ASP A 140 -26.24 -6.60 13.62
CA ASP A 140 -27.50 -7.12 13.09
C ASP A 140 -27.36 -8.54 12.55
N PHE A 141 -26.21 -8.87 11.95
CA PHE A 141 -25.92 -10.20 11.40
C PHE A 141 -24.90 -11.00 12.22
N GLY A 142 -24.73 -10.68 13.50
CA GLY A 142 -23.91 -11.45 14.43
C GLY A 142 -22.84 -10.64 15.15
N PRO A 143 -21.95 -11.28 15.94
CA PRO A 143 -21.01 -10.56 16.78
C PRO A 143 -19.94 -9.84 15.96
N VAL A 144 -19.53 -8.66 16.41
CA VAL A 144 -18.40 -7.90 15.85
C VAL A 144 -17.26 -7.84 16.85
N SER A 145 -16.03 -8.05 16.39
CA SER A 145 -14.86 -7.92 17.26
C SER A 145 -13.61 -7.34 16.59
N ASN A 146 -12.75 -6.71 17.39
CA ASN A 146 -11.41 -6.25 16.95
C ASN A 146 -11.46 -5.32 15.72
N VAL A 147 -12.24 -4.23 15.81
CA VAL A 147 -12.29 -3.20 14.77
C VAL A 147 -11.51 -1.98 15.25
N THR A 148 -10.53 -1.54 14.47
CA THR A 148 -9.76 -0.32 14.76
C THR A 148 -10.04 0.75 13.73
N VAL A 149 -10.39 1.95 14.18
CA VAL A 149 -10.65 3.13 13.35
C VAL A 149 -9.72 4.24 13.83
N THR A 150 -8.64 4.50 13.09
CA THR A 150 -7.59 5.42 13.56
C THR A 150 -7.01 6.35 12.52
N ASN A 151 -6.70 7.59 12.92
CA ASN A 151 -6.06 8.59 12.07
C ASN A 151 -6.83 8.87 10.77
N ASN A 152 -8.16 8.81 10.79
CA ASN A 152 -8.99 9.11 9.62
C ASN A 152 -9.51 10.55 9.69
N LEU A 153 -9.85 11.11 8.53
CA LEU A 153 -10.73 12.27 8.41
C LEU A 153 -12.13 11.77 8.06
N LEU A 154 -13.09 11.93 8.97
CA LEU A 154 -14.44 11.42 8.87
C LEU A 154 -15.41 12.57 9.04
N THR A 155 -16.39 12.70 8.13
CA THR A 155 -17.34 13.82 8.21
C THR A 155 -18.75 13.47 7.84
N GLY A 156 -19.68 14.17 8.50
CA GLY A 156 -21.12 14.14 8.28
C GLY A 156 -21.77 12.81 8.66
N GLY A 157 -22.99 12.55 8.18
CA GLY A 157 -23.84 11.49 8.72
C GLY A 157 -24.91 11.98 9.70
N ALA A 158 -25.75 11.05 10.14
CA ALA A 158 -26.54 11.14 11.37
C ALA A 158 -25.60 11.29 12.58
N TYR A 159 -24.66 10.36 12.67
CA TYR A 159 -23.50 10.39 13.57
C TYR A 159 -22.25 10.16 12.74
N THR A 160 -21.16 10.90 12.98
CA THR A 160 -19.93 10.74 12.16
C THR A 160 -19.37 9.33 12.29
N VAL A 161 -19.30 8.83 13.53
CA VAL A 161 -19.02 7.42 13.81
C VAL A 161 -20.15 6.80 14.62
N TYR A 162 -20.50 5.57 14.27
CA TYR A 162 -21.58 4.83 14.91
C TYR A 162 -21.10 3.42 15.29
N ALA A 163 -21.33 3.05 16.53
CA ALA A 163 -21.12 1.69 17.03
C ALA A 163 -22.20 1.34 18.06
N ASP A 164 -23.14 0.46 17.71
CA ASP A 164 -24.27 0.13 18.59
C ASP A 164 -24.52 -1.37 18.67
N SER A 165 -24.37 -1.94 19.87
CA SER A 165 -24.72 -3.35 20.11
C SER A 165 -26.18 -3.57 20.49
N ASN A 166 -27.00 -2.51 20.59
CA ASN A 166 -28.40 -2.67 20.98
C ASN A 166 -29.33 -3.07 19.82
N LEU A 167 -28.83 -3.14 18.58
CA LEU A 167 -29.65 -3.49 17.42
C LEU A 167 -29.86 -5.01 17.31
N GLY A 168 -28.82 -5.81 17.56
CA GLY A 168 -28.85 -7.27 17.58
C GLY A 168 -28.72 -7.90 18.98
N THR A 169 -28.82 -9.23 19.06
CA THR A 169 -28.57 -10.00 20.30
C THR A 169 -27.11 -10.38 20.51
N ALA A 170 -26.24 -10.10 19.53
CA ALA A 170 -24.83 -10.46 19.54
C ALA A 170 -23.96 -9.35 20.16
N SER A 171 -22.72 -9.63 20.55
CA SER A 171 -21.86 -8.61 21.17
C SER A 171 -21.02 -7.84 20.14
N ILE A 172 -20.70 -6.58 20.46
CA ILE A 172 -19.64 -5.81 19.80
C ILE A 172 -18.53 -5.57 20.82
N THR A 173 -17.33 -6.07 20.53
CA THR A 173 -16.19 -6.04 21.48
C THR A 173 -14.90 -5.60 20.81
N GLY A 174 -13.94 -5.02 21.55
CA GLY A 174 -12.64 -4.67 20.97
C GLY A 174 -12.72 -3.64 19.83
N VAL A 175 -13.72 -2.77 19.84
CA VAL A 175 -13.86 -1.66 18.88
C VAL A 175 -13.14 -0.44 19.42
N SER A 176 -12.37 0.25 18.57
CA SER A 176 -11.69 1.49 18.95
C SER A 176 -11.80 2.55 17.86
N PHE A 177 -12.05 3.78 18.28
CA PHE A 177 -12.00 5.00 17.48
C PHE A 177 -10.96 5.92 18.11
N THR A 178 -9.78 6.03 17.50
CA THR A 178 -8.67 6.79 18.10
C THR A 178 -7.99 7.74 17.13
N ASN A 179 -7.68 8.95 17.59
CA ASN A 179 -6.92 9.94 16.82
C ASN A 179 -7.56 10.32 15.46
N ASN A 180 -8.88 10.24 15.33
CA ASN A 180 -9.58 10.63 14.12
C ASN A 180 -9.98 12.11 14.17
N HIS A 181 -9.98 12.76 13.01
CA HIS A 181 -10.66 14.03 12.81
C HIS A 181 -12.11 13.73 12.42
N ILE A 182 -13.07 14.03 13.29
CA ILE A 182 -14.49 13.75 13.13
C ILE A 182 -15.29 15.06 13.13
N GLY A 183 -16.46 15.11 12.51
CA GLY A 183 -17.29 16.31 12.60
C GLY A 183 -18.35 16.45 11.52
N GLY A 184 -19.34 17.30 11.79
CA GLY A 184 -20.31 17.74 10.79
C GLY A 184 -21.55 16.86 10.66
N ALA A 185 -21.72 15.90 11.57
CA ALA A 185 -22.90 15.06 11.64
C ALA A 185 -24.09 15.78 12.29
N GLN A 186 -25.31 15.36 11.92
CA GLN A 186 -26.56 16.03 12.33
C GLN A 186 -26.89 15.88 13.82
N TYR A 187 -26.67 14.69 14.40
CA TYR A 187 -27.06 14.36 15.78
C TYR A 187 -25.88 14.26 16.74
N GLY A 188 -24.65 14.34 16.23
CA GLY A 188 -23.41 14.37 17.02
C GLY A 188 -22.28 13.60 16.35
N ASP A 189 -21.05 13.80 16.81
CA ASP A 189 -19.90 13.20 16.11
C ASP A 189 -19.74 11.71 16.38
N ALA A 190 -20.31 11.19 17.47
CA ALA A 190 -20.24 9.78 17.82
C ALA A 190 -21.51 9.30 18.51
N LEU A 191 -21.98 8.11 18.14
CA LEU A 191 -22.91 7.31 18.94
C LEU A 191 -22.28 5.95 19.23
N ILE A 192 -21.94 5.70 20.49
CA ILE A 192 -21.31 4.45 20.93
C ILE A 192 -22.12 3.91 22.10
N ARG A 193 -22.74 2.74 21.93
CA ARG A 193 -23.66 2.17 22.93
C ARG A 193 -23.45 0.67 23.13
N GLY A 194 -23.55 0.25 24.39
CA GLY A 194 -23.51 -1.17 24.80
C GLY A 194 -22.17 -1.88 24.54
N ASN A 195 -21.14 -1.14 24.15
CA ASN A 195 -19.84 -1.67 23.73
C ASN A 195 -18.75 -1.22 24.71
N ASP A 196 -17.78 -2.08 24.98
CA ASP A 196 -16.52 -1.70 25.67
C ASP A 196 -15.56 -1.00 24.69
N SER A 197 -16.07 -0.01 23.94
CA SER A 197 -15.29 0.66 22.90
C SER A 197 -14.33 1.70 23.48
N VAL A 198 -13.16 1.81 22.86
CA VAL A 198 -12.21 2.88 23.17
C VAL A 198 -12.48 4.07 22.25
N PHE A 199 -12.80 5.23 22.84
CA PHE A 199 -12.97 6.49 22.10
C PHE A 199 -12.05 7.56 22.69
N SER A 200 -10.89 7.77 22.10
CA SER A 200 -9.86 8.65 22.67
C SER A 200 -9.02 9.36 21.62
N GLY A 201 -8.53 10.56 21.92
CA GLY A 201 -7.68 11.32 20.99
C GLY A 201 -8.37 11.82 19.72
N ASN A 202 -9.70 11.66 19.57
CA ASN A 202 -10.43 12.18 18.41
C ASN A 202 -10.63 13.70 18.52
N TYR A 203 -10.52 14.39 17.38
CA TYR A 203 -10.66 15.83 17.22
C TYR A 203 -11.97 16.16 16.53
N THR A 204 -12.73 17.13 17.04
CA THR A 204 -14.03 17.56 16.49
C THR A 204 -13.85 18.70 15.47
N ASP A 205 -12.95 18.52 14.51
CA ASP A 205 -12.58 19.51 13.48
C ASP A 205 -12.74 18.95 12.05
N GLY A 206 -13.28 17.75 11.90
CA GLY A 206 -13.43 17.06 10.62
C GLY A 206 -14.18 17.91 9.59
N ALA A 207 -15.31 18.51 9.97
CA ALA A 207 -16.11 19.36 9.06
C ALA A 207 -15.31 20.56 8.52
N THR A 208 -14.48 21.17 9.37
CA THR A 208 -13.61 22.29 8.99
C THR A 208 -12.54 21.82 8.01
N LEU A 209 -11.90 20.70 8.30
CA LEU A 209 -10.86 20.10 7.46
C LEU A 209 -11.43 19.65 6.10
N ALA A 210 -12.60 19.01 6.08
CA ALA A 210 -13.28 18.63 4.84
C ALA A 210 -13.73 19.85 4.03
N SER A 211 -14.17 20.94 4.67
CA SER A 211 -14.49 22.18 3.97
C SER A 211 -13.25 22.83 3.32
N ALA A 212 -12.07 22.68 3.93
CA ALA A 212 -10.81 23.12 3.32
C ALA A 212 -10.40 22.24 2.13
N LEU A 213 -10.81 20.96 2.11
CA LEU A 213 -10.69 20.08 0.94
C LEU A 213 -11.72 20.43 -0.15
N ASN A 214 -12.91 20.90 0.21
CA ASN A 214 -14.06 21.17 -0.68
C ASN A 214 -14.10 22.62 -1.21
N THR A 215 -12.98 23.14 -1.72
CA THR A 215 -12.95 24.45 -2.43
C THR A 215 -13.27 24.27 -3.91
N SER A 216 -13.67 25.32 -4.63
CA SER A 216 -13.94 25.27 -6.09
C SER A 216 -12.73 24.85 -6.96
N ALA A 217 -11.55 24.68 -6.37
CA ALA A 217 -10.40 24.01 -6.99
C ALA A 217 -10.49 22.47 -6.94
N ASN A 218 -11.44 21.89 -6.21
CA ASN A 218 -11.53 20.47 -5.89
C ASN A 218 -12.94 19.86 -6.01
N SER A 219 -13.98 20.65 -6.31
CA SER A 219 -15.39 20.20 -6.35
C SER A 219 -16.01 20.12 -7.75
N GLY A 220 -15.22 19.94 -8.81
CA GLY A 220 -15.76 19.86 -10.16
C GLY A 220 -14.81 19.13 -11.10
N THR A 221 -15.26 17.98 -11.60
CA THR A 221 -14.57 17.18 -12.64
C THR A 221 -13.06 17.05 -12.41
N THR A 222 -12.66 16.53 -11.25
CA THR A 222 -11.24 16.31 -10.99
C THR A 222 -10.89 14.92 -11.50
N THR A 223 -10.02 14.88 -12.51
CA THR A 223 -9.06 13.79 -12.66
C THR A 223 -8.62 13.36 -11.27
N SER A 224 -8.67 12.04 -11.01
CA SER A 224 -8.13 11.35 -9.82
C SER A 224 -7.08 12.19 -9.12
N PRO A 225 -7.06 12.32 -7.77
CA PRO A 225 -5.86 12.82 -7.10
C PRO A 225 -4.71 12.07 -7.73
N THR A 226 -3.81 12.79 -8.41
CA THR A 226 -2.69 12.16 -9.10
C THR A 226 -2.04 11.31 -8.03
N PRO A 227 -1.99 9.96 -8.18
CA PRO A 227 -1.38 9.10 -7.18
C PRO A 227 -0.07 9.75 -6.78
N ALA A 228 0.20 9.87 -5.47
CA ALA A 228 1.43 10.49 -5.00
C ALA A 228 2.57 9.99 -5.91
N PRO A 229 3.26 10.90 -6.61
CA PRO A 229 4.13 10.48 -7.71
C PRO A 229 5.08 9.42 -7.16
N ALA A 230 5.28 8.36 -7.94
CA ALA A 230 6.24 7.33 -7.56
C ALA A 230 7.54 8.02 -7.12
N PRO A 231 8.16 7.57 -6.01
CA PRO A 231 9.38 8.19 -5.55
C PRO A 231 10.40 8.19 -6.69
N SER A 232 11.29 9.19 -6.72
CA SER A 232 12.41 9.19 -7.67
C SER A 232 13.16 7.87 -7.59
N ALA A 233 13.65 7.38 -8.73
CA ALA A 233 14.47 6.18 -8.78
C ALA A 233 15.62 6.30 -7.77
N PRO A 234 15.88 5.25 -6.96
CA PRO A 234 17.01 5.27 -6.05
C PRO A 234 18.32 5.34 -6.83
N VAL A 235 19.38 5.76 -6.17
CA VAL A 235 20.74 5.78 -6.71
C VAL A 235 21.57 4.77 -5.93
N ILE A 236 22.27 3.90 -6.65
CA ILE A 236 23.41 3.14 -6.09
C ILE A 236 24.63 4.01 -6.36
N ALA A 237 25.12 4.70 -5.33
CA ALA A 237 26.17 5.71 -5.45
C ALA A 237 27.57 5.11 -5.49
N SER A 238 27.79 4.07 -4.69
CA SER A 238 29.05 3.33 -4.66
C SER A 238 28.82 1.92 -4.16
N TRP A 239 29.83 1.08 -4.37
CA TRP A 239 29.89 -0.25 -3.81
C TRP A 239 31.31 -0.53 -3.32
N SER A 240 31.46 -1.42 -2.33
CA SER A 240 32.76 -1.77 -1.77
C SER A 240 32.79 -3.22 -1.24
N PRO A 241 33.95 -3.89 -1.22
CA PRO A 241 35.26 -3.38 -1.64
C PRO A 241 35.48 -3.46 -3.16
N ASP A 242 36.11 -2.44 -3.73
CA ASP A 242 36.70 -2.46 -5.07
C ASP A 242 38.16 -2.89 -4.93
N THR A 243 38.58 -3.97 -5.60
CA THR A 243 39.90 -4.58 -5.40
C THR A 243 40.64 -4.74 -6.72
N GLY A 244 41.95 -4.52 -6.71
CA GLY A 244 42.73 -4.44 -7.93
C GLY A 244 42.88 -2.99 -8.37
N ALA A 245 42.43 -2.64 -9.58
CA ALA A 245 42.55 -1.29 -10.09
C ALA A 245 41.27 -0.48 -9.82
N THR A 246 41.37 0.58 -9.03
CA THR A 246 40.21 1.41 -8.68
C THR A 246 39.41 1.86 -9.90
N GLY A 247 38.11 1.54 -9.91
CA GLY A 247 37.19 1.93 -10.97
C GLY A 247 37.16 1.00 -12.19
N ASP A 248 37.87 -0.13 -12.18
CA ASP A 248 37.76 -1.16 -13.22
C ASP A 248 36.46 -1.99 -13.12
N GLY A 249 35.75 -1.87 -11.99
CA GLY A 249 34.48 -2.56 -11.76
C GLY A 249 34.65 -3.99 -11.27
N ILE A 250 35.82 -4.36 -10.74
CA ILE A 250 36.18 -5.73 -10.37
C ILE A 250 36.39 -5.85 -8.85
N THR A 251 36.00 -6.99 -8.28
CA THR A 251 36.27 -7.30 -6.87
C THR A 251 36.57 -8.77 -6.64
N ASP A 252 37.48 -9.04 -5.69
CA ASP A 252 37.78 -10.36 -5.16
C ASP A 252 36.86 -10.75 -3.99
N ALA A 253 35.91 -9.88 -3.62
CA ALA A 253 34.93 -10.13 -2.59
C ALA A 253 33.62 -10.67 -3.18
N SER A 254 33.14 -11.81 -2.67
CA SER A 254 31.85 -12.39 -3.05
C SER A 254 30.65 -11.73 -2.36
N GLN A 255 30.87 -10.82 -1.41
CA GLN A 255 29.84 -9.96 -0.84
C GLN A 255 30.32 -8.52 -0.85
N ILE A 256 29.47 -7.62 -1.34
CA ILE A 256 29.76 -6.20 -1.39
C ILE A 256 28.71 -5.41 -0.61
N THR A 257 29.09 -4.23 -0.15
CA THR A 257 28.17 -3.25 0.42
C THR A 257 27.81 -2.25 -0.67
N LEU A 258 26.53 -2.06 -0.91
CA LEU A 258 25.99 -1.00 -1.74
C LEU A 258 25.63 0.18 -0.85
N HIS A 259 26.06 1.37 -1.24
CA HIS A 259 25.69 2.63 -0.62
C HIS A 259 24.86 3.43 -1.60
N GLY A 260 23.74 3.98 -1.15
CA GLY A 260 22.84 4.67 -2.04
C GLY A 260 21.95 5.71 -1.39
N THR A 261 21.14 6.35 -2.24
CA THR A 261 20.09 7.27 -1.83
C THR A 261 18.74 6.85 -2.41
N ALA A 262 17.66 7.18 -1.69
CA ALA A 262 16.28 6.97 -2.09
C ALA A 262 15.39 7.99 -1.37
N ALA A 263 14.09 8.01 -1.68
CA ALA A 263 13.15 8.82 -0.92
C ALA A 263 13.18 8.44 0.57
N ALA A 264 13.21 9.44 1.47
CA ALA A 264 13.31 9.19 2.91
C ALA A 264 12.22 8.26 3.42
N GLY A 265 12.59 7.27 4.24
CA GLY A 265 11.67 6.27 4.79
C GLY A 265 11.11 5.25 3.79
N SER A 266 11.52 5.27 2.52
CA SER A 266 11.09 4.29 1.52
C SER A 266 11.77 2.93 1.71
N THR A 267 11.10 1.86 1.28
CA THR A 267 11.69 0.52 1.19
C THR A 267 12.41 0.37 -0.14
N VAL A 268 13.71 0.12 -0.10
CA VAL A 268 14.56 -0.13 -1.28
C VAL A 268 14.65 -1.63 -1.54
N LYS A 269 14.33 -2.07 -2.76
CA LYS A 269 14.53 -3.45 -3.22
C LYS A 269 15.73 -3.46 -4.18
N VAL A 270 16.66 -4.39 -3.96
CA VAL A 270 17.89 -4.52 -4.76
C VAL A 270 17.83 -5.78 -5.61
N TYR A 271 18.24 -5.65 -6.87
CA TYR A 271 18.17 -6.69 -7.90
C TYR A 271 19.53 -6.92 -8.54
N ASP A 272 19.80 -8.18 -8.91
CA ASP A 272 20.84 -8.56 -9.85
C ASP A 272 20.18 -9.15 -11.10
N GLY A 273 20.29 -8.43 -12.23
CA GLY A 273 19.44 -8.66 -13.39
C GLY A 273 17.96 -8.52 -13.01
N SER A 274 17.16 -9.57 -13.24
CA SER A 274 15.75 -9.61 -12.84
C SER A 274 15.51 -10.21 -11.44
N THR A 275 16.53 -10.72 -10.78
CA THR A 275 16.39 -11.45 -9.51
C THR A 275 16.55 -10.50 -8.34
N GLN A 276 15.55 -10.43 -7.46
CA GLN A 276 15.67 -9.66 -6.23
C GLN A 276 16.63 -10.37 -5.25
N ILE A 277 17.69 -9.68 -4.83
CA ILE A 277 18.71 -10.23 -3.93
C ILE A 277 18.52 -9.78 -2.48
N GLY A 278 17.84 -8.66 -2.25
CA GLY A 278 17.49 -8.20 -0.91
C GLY A 278 16.68 -6.92 -0.83
N THR A 279 16.59 -6.39 0.38
CA THR A 279 15.84 -5.17 0.73
C THR A 279 16.59 -4.35 1.78
N ALA A 280 16.48 -3.03 1.68
CA ALA A 280 16.95 -2.08 2.69
C ALA A 280 15.86 -1.02 2.93
N THR A 281 15.99 -0.24 4.00
CA THR A 281 15.10 0.89 4.29
C THR A 281 15.91 2.18 4.24
N ALA A 282 15.45 3.16 3.47
CA ALA A 282 16.06 4.48 3.44
C ALA A 282 15.82 5.19 4.78
N THR A 283 16.87 5.82 5.31
CA THR A 283 16.79 6.62 6.53
C THR A 283 15.88 7.84 6.34
N THR A 284 15.64 8.59 7.42
CA THR A 284 14.89 9.85 7.39
C THR A 284 15.55 10.93 6.54
N THR A 285 16.83 10.79 6.21
CA THR A 285 17.57 11.67 5.29
C THR A 285 17.75 11.07 3.89
N GLY A 286 17.21 9.87 3.63
CA GLY A 286 17.21 9.22 2.32
C GLY A 286 18.43 8.36 2.01
N GLY A 287 19.40 8.23 2.92
CA GLY A 287 20.53 7.31 2.75
C GLY A 287 20.12 5.85 2.99
N TRP A 288 20.75 4.90 2.29
CA TRP A 288 20.56 3.48 2.54
C TRP A 288 21.83 2.68 2.27
N ASP A 289 21.97 1.57 2.99
CA ASP A 289 23.07 0.62 2.86
C ASP A 289 22.50 -0.79 2.72
N TYR A 290 23.14 -1.61 1.89
CA TYR A 290 22.78 -3.01 1.72
C TYR A 290 24.01 -3.88 1.49
N ILE A 291 24.18 -4.91 2.32
CA ILE A 291 25.20 -5.95 2.11
C ILE A 291 24.56 -7.04 1.25
N THR A 292 25.16 -7.32 0.09
CA THR A 292 24.63 -8.33 -0.82
C THR A 292 24.67 -9.74 -0.21
N LYS A 293 23.78 -10.60 -0.69
CA LYS A 293 24.03 -12.05 -0.61
C LYS A 293 25.32 -12.38 -1.38
N VAL A 294 25.83 -13.60 -1.17
CA VAL A 294 26.97 -14.12 -1.91
C VAL A 294 26.67 -14.07 -3.41
N LEU A 295 27.50 -13.32 -4.13
CA LEU A 295 27.54 -13.22 -5.59
C LEU A 295 28.57 -14.23 -6.11
N THR A 296 28.24 -14.88 -7.23
CA THR A 296 29.12 -15.85 -7.90
C THR A 296 30.19 -15.16 -8.73
N ASP A 297 31.29 -15.83 -9.08
CA ASP A 297 32.24 -15.30 -10.07
C ASP A 297 31.55 -15.06 -11.43
N ALA A 298 31.19 -13.81 -11.70
CA ALA A 298 30.48 -13.38 -12.89
C ALA A 298 30.42 -11.85 -12.98
N LYS A 299 29.98 -11.36 -14.14
CA LYS A 299 29.49 -9.99 -14.28
C LYS A 299 28.05 -9.90 -13.76
N HIS A 300 27.84 -9.07 -12.76
CA HIS A 300 26.56 -8.72 -12.15
C HIS A 300 26.08 -7.36 -12.65
N THR A 301 24.76 -7.20 -12.74
CA THR A 301 24.13 -5.94 -13.14
C THR A 301 23.13 -5.53 -12.07
N LEU A 302 23.57 -4.67 -11.16
CA LEU A 302 22.85 -4.32 -9.96
C LEU A 302 21.95 -3.11 -10.21
N THR A 303 20.69 -3.21 -9.81
CA THR A 303 19.71 -2.12 -9.86
C THR A 303 18.90 -2.07 -8.56
N ALA A 304 18.24 -0.95 -8.29
CA ALA A 304 17.36 -0.80 -7.15
C ALA A 304 16.04 -0.11 -7.53
N THR A 305 14.98 -0.42 -6.80
CA THR A 305 13.70 0.33 -6.82
C THR A 305 13.34 0.78 -5.40
N ALA A 306 12.59 1.86 -5.27
CA ALA A 306 12.12 2.38 -3.99
C ALA A 306 10.58 2.33 -3.93
N THR A 307 10.02 1.86 -2.82
CA THR A 307 8.57 1.85 -2.56
C THR A 307 8.26 2.85 -1.45
N SER A 308 7.39 3.84 -1.72
CA SER A 308 6.95 4.82 -0.72
C SER A 308 6.05 4.20 0.35
N SER A 309 5.81 4.92 1.45
CA SER A 309 4.82 4.55 2.47
C SER A 309 3.39 4.49 1.92
N SER A 310 3.11 5.18 0.80
CA SER A 310 1.86 5.11 0.06
C SER A 310 1.78 3.95 -0.95
N GLY A 311 2.78 3.06 -0.98
CA GLY A 311 2.79 1.86 -1.82
C GLY A 311 3.27 2.04 -3.27
N GLN A 312 3.65 3.25 -3.67
CA GLN A 312 4.08 3.54 -5.04
C GLN A 312 5.54 3.15 -5.26
N THR A 313 5.83 2.42 -6.35
CA THR A 313 7.19 1.95 -6.68
C THR A 313 7.85 2.80 -7.77
N SER A 314 9.11 3.19 -7.56
CA SER A 314 9.91 3.97 -8.53
C SER A 314 10.26 3.17 -9.79
N ALA A 315 10.74 3.87 -10.83
CA ALA A 315 11.55 3.23 -11.86
C ALA A 315 12.84 2.63 -11.26
N ALA A 316 13.47 1.70 -11.98
CA ALA A 316 14.76 1.15 -11.58
C ALA A 316 15.85 2.23 -11.64
N SER A 317 16.82 2.14 -10.74
CA SER A 317 18.04 2.93 -10.77
C SER A 317 18.83 2.72 -12.07
N ALA A 318 19.80 3.59 -12.33
CA ALA A 318 20.86 3.27 -13.27
C ALA A 318 21.55 1.95 -12.82
N ALA A 319 21.91 1.13 -13.81
CA ALA A 319 22.58 -0.13 -13.54
C ALA A 319 24.04 0.08 -13.14
N VAL A 320 24.47 -0.59 -12.07
CA VAL A 320 25.86 -0.67 -11.64
C VAL A 320 26.39 -2.05 -12.04
N ALA A 321 27.41 -2.07 -12.89
CA ALA A 321 28.09 -3.29 -13.27
C ALA A 321 29.19 -3.59 -12.24
N VAL A 322 29.18 -4.82 -11.71
CA VAL A 322 30.23 -5.33 -10.82
C VAL A 322 30.67 -6.69 -11.34
N THR A 323 31.96 -6.92 -11.48
CA THR A 323 32.52 -8.22 -11.84
C THR A 323 33.14 -8.83 -10.59
N VAL A 324 32.58 -9.95 -10.13
CA VAL A 324 33.16 -10.72 -9.04
C VAL A 324 34.15 -11.72 -9.65
N ASP A 325 35.39 -11.66 -9.19
CA ASP A 325 36.45 -12.61 -9.53
C ASP A 325 37.24 -12.97 -8.26
N THR A 326 36.80 -14.02 -7.58
CA THR A 326 37.42 -14.49 -6.33
C THR A 326 38.66 -15.37 -6.56
N LYS A 327 39.07 -15.61 -7.81
CA LYS A 327 40.12 -16.58 -8.14
C LYS A 327 41.50 -15.93 -8.12
N ALA A 328 42.33 -16.37 -7.18
CA ALA A 328 43.74 -16.03 -7.19
C ALA A 328 44.45 -16.60 -8.45
N PRO A 329 45.43 -15.88 -9.03
CA PRO A 329 46.30 -16.42 -10.06
C PRO A 329 47.01 -17.69 -9.60
N ALA A 330 47.35 -18.56 -10.55
CA ALA A 330 48.21 -19.70 -10.25
C ALA A 330 49.57 -19.21 -9.71
N ALA A 331 50.12 -19.92 -8.73
CA ALA A 331 51.44 -19.59 -8.21
C ALA A 331 52.48 -19.69 -9.34
N PRO A 332 53.37 -18.71 -9.50
CA PRO A 332 54.41 -18.77 -10.52
C PRO A 332 55.34 -19.95 -10.25
N THR A 333 55.77 -20.62 -11.30
CA THR A 333 56.71 -21.75 -11.22
C THR A 333 58.06 -21.38 -11.82
N ILE A 334 59.15 -21.74 -11.14
CA ILE A 334 60.49 -21.64 -11.71
C ILE A 334 60.70 -22.86 -12.63
N ALA A 335 60.95 -22.61 -13.92
CA ALA A 335 61.08 -23.67 -14.91
C ALA A 335 62.51 -24.26 -15.00
N SER A 336 63.53 -23.48 -14.62
CA SER A 336 64.93 -23.92 -14.62
C SER A 336 65.81 -23.04 -13.74
N ASP A 337 66.80 -23.63 -13.10
CA ASP A 337 67.87 -22.96 -12.35
C ASP A 337 69.26 -23.41 -12.86
N THR A 338 69.59 -23.04 -14.11
CA THR A 338 70.91 -23.38 -14.67
C THR A 338 71.97 -22.37 -14.26
N VAL A 339 73.12 -22.85 -13.77
CA VAL A 339 74.33 -22.06 -13.59
C VAL A 339 75.01 -21.91 -14.95
N ASN A 340 75.16 -20.66 -15.43
CA ASN A 340 75.88 -20.42 -16.68
C ASN A 340 77.42 -20.50 -16.48
N THR A 341 78.18 -20.55 -17.57
CA THR A 341 79.65 -20.59 -17.53
C THR A 341 80.31 -19.30 -17.01
N ALA A 342 79.53 -18.32 -16.56
CA ALA A 342 79.97 -17.09 -15.93
C ALA A 342 79.66 -17.04 -14.42
N ASN A 343 79.31 -18.16 -13.78
CA ASN A 343 78.88 -18.25 -12.38
C ASN A 343 77.67 -17.36 -12.04
N GLN A 344 76.74 -17.16 -12.98
CA GLN A 344 75.48 -16.47 -12.73
C GLN A 344 74.32 -17.46 -12.75
N VAL A 345 73.36 -17.27 -11.84
CA VAL A 345 72.08 -17.97 -11.86
C VAL A 345 71.12 -17.17 -12.72
N VAL A 346 70.60 -17.77 -13.79
CA VAL A 346 69.54 -17.19 -14.60
C VAL A 346 68.24 -17.92 -14.26
N MET A 347 67.29 -17.19 -13.66
CA MET A 347 65.95 -17.69 -13.39
C MET A 347 64.99 -17.23 -14.48
N SER A 348 64.17 -18.13 -15.01
CA SER A 348 63.08 -17.80 -15.92
C SER A 348 61.81 -18.57 -15.53
N GLY A 349 60.65 -17.97 -15.78
CA GLY A 349 59.33 -18.50 -15.43
C GLY A 349 58.20 -17.71 -16.10
N ALA A 350 56.97 -18.18 -15.93
CA ALA A 350 55.72 -17.52 -16.33
C ALA A 350 54.84 -17.30 -15.10
#